data_AF-A0A976QIA7-F1
#
_entry.id   AF-A0A976QIA7-F1
#
_cell.length_a   1.000
_cell.length_b   1.000
_cell.length_c   1.000
_cell.angle_alpha   90.00
_cell.angle_beta   90.00
_cell.angle_gamma   90.00
#
_symmetry.space_group_name_H-M   'P 1'
#
loop_
_entity.id
_entity.type
_entity.pdbx_description
1 polymer ?
#
loop_
_entity_poly.entity_id
_entity_poly.type
_entity_poly.pdbx_seq_one_letter_code
_entity_poly.pdbx_strand_id
1 'polypeptide(L)'
;EKRLKSAAKKSELSERLARLFLSDELRIREVYATELKKRFDTFGKKAEEIYREAMTAGTSGKSRKDIDPDDDLIGKLVIEKLIDEDTKELIVGYRPHYLRVAHQSVDSINAVTNLGINLTDTQELKIVSAGGRRMGLIDLDGQTKKAVFDALADGREAGEGVDAVARRIRDKVGSGRYQNSRIRSELIARTETKYAQNISSLEAYRGADSIGAIQVLDSQLGSFDEYCDSVNGIIVTFEEADRLAEEEHPNGTRSFIPVFGRPESIGVDGLPVNVPPNNPEAGV
;
A
#
# COMPACT_ATOMS: atom_id res chain seq x y z
N GLU A 1 -17.02 10.85 40.74
CA GLU A 1 -16.09 11.90 40.25
C GLU A 1 -14.74 11.37 39.72
N LYS A 2 -13.93 10.63 40.50
CA LYS A 2 -12.64 10.05 40.02
C LYS A 2 -12.74 9.18 38.76
N ARG A 3 -13.75 8.30 38.67
CA ARG A 3 -13.99 7.44 37.49
C ARG A 3 -14.32 8.24 36.23
N LEU A 4 -15.14 9.30 36.36
CA LEU A 4 -15.50 10.19 35.25
C LEU A 4 -14.30 10.99 34.73
N LYS A 5 -13.46 11.52 35.64
CA LYS A 5 -12.20 12.20 35.28
C LYS A 5 -11.21 11.24 34.59
N SER A 6 -11.16 9.98 35.02
CA SER A 6 -10.32 8.96 34.38
C SER A 6 -10.83 8.56 32.99
N ALA A 7 -12.14 8.44 32.79
CA ALA A 7 -12.73 8.13 31.48
C ALA A 7 -12.54 9.29 30.48
N ALA A 8 -12.76 10.54 30.91
CA ALA A 8 -12.53 11.72 30.08
C ALA A 8 -11.06 11.84 29.62
N LYS A 9 -10.11 11.58 30.53
CA LYS A 9 -8.68 11.58 30.20
C LYS A 9 -8.27 10.47 29.23
N LYS A 10 -8.92 9.29 29.29
CA LYS A 10 -8.71 8.19 28.33
C LYS A 10 -9.25 8.54 26.94
N SER A 11 -10.41 9.20 26.86
CA SER A 11 -10.97 9.74 25.60
C SER A 11 -10.01 10.76 24.96
N GLU A 12 -9.51 11.71 25.76
CA GLU A 12 -8.61 12.77 25.28
C GLU A 12 -7.29 12.22 24.74
N LEU A 13 -6.70 11.22 25.40
CA LEU A 13 -5.48 10.56 24.91
C LEU A 13 -5.72 9.88 23.57
N SER A 14 -6.82 9.14 23.46
CA SER A 14 -7.17 8.37 22.26
C SER A 14 -7.40 9.31 21.07
N GLU A 15 -8.17 10.38 21.27
CA GLU A 15 -8.41 11.41 20.27
C GLU A 15 -7.15 12.17 19.86
N ARG A 16 -6.23 12.42 20.80
CA ARG A 16 -4.97 13.11 20.50
C ARG A 16 -4.03 12.21 19.69
N LEU A 17 -3.91 10.93 20.05
CA LEU A 17 -3.08 9.99 19.32
C LEU A 17 -3.64 9.72 17.92
N ALA A 18 -4.96 9.52 17.79
CA ALA A 18 -5.61 9.32 16.50
C ALA A 18 -5.40 10.51 15.55
N ARG A 19 -5.54 11.74 16.04
CA ARG A 19 -5.26 12.95 15.24
C ARG A 19 -3.80 13.04 14.79
N LEU A 20 -2.87 12.68 15.68
CA LEU A 20 -1.45 12.70 15.36
C LEU A 20 -1.10 11.64 14.30
N PHE A 21 -1.64 10.43 14.45
CA PHE A 21 -1.53 9.36 13.47
C PHE A 21 -2.07 9.76 12.10
N LEU A 22 -3.26 10.37 12.04
CA LEU A 22 -3.81 10.88 10.79
C LEU A 22 -2.90 11.93 10.16
N SER A 23 -2.42 12.90 10.95
CA SER A 23 -1.50 13.93 10.46
C SER A 23 -0.19 13.34 9.91
N ASP A 24 0.39 12.35 10.58
CA ASP A 24 1.61 11.69 10.15
C ASP A 24 1.40 10.84 8.90
N GLU A 25 0.29 10.11 8.82
CA GLU A 25 -0.10 9.34 7.65
C GLU A 25 -0.18 10.26 6.42
N LEU A 26 -0.90 11.40 6.52
CA LEU A 26 -1.05 12.37 5.44
C LEU A 26 0.30 12.87 4.91
N ARG A 27 1.22 13.20 5.82
CA ARG A 27 2.54 13.72 5.45
C ARG A 27 3.44 12.64 4.85
N ILE A 28 3.50 11.46 5.48
CA ILE A 28 4.41 10.39 5.05
C ILE A 28 3.94 9.77 3.73
N ARG A 29 2.63 9.59 3.54
CA ARG A 29 2.08 9.03 2.31
C ARG A 29 2.34 9.93 1.10
N GLU A 30 2.34 11.25 1.26
CA GLU A 30 2.62 12.19 0.15
C GLU A 30 4.05 12.03 -0.38
N VAL A 31 5.01 11.90 0.54
CA VAL A 31 6.41 11.65 0.17
C VAL A 31 6.54 10.30 -0.54
N TYR A 32 5.89 9.26 -0.03
CA TYR A 32 5.96 7.94 -0.64
C TYR A 32 5.25 7.86 -1.99
N ALA A 33 4.11 8.53 -2.16
CA ALA A 33 3.42 8.65 -3.45
C ALA A 33 4.33 9.30 -4.51
N THR A 34 5.08 10.33 -4.12
CA THR A 34 6.05 10.98 -5.01
C THR A 34 7.21 10.06 -5.38
N GLU A 35 7.76 9.32 -4.41
CA GLU A 35 8.82 8.33 -4.65
C GLU A 35 8.35 7.23 -5.59
N LEU A 36 7.16 6.66 -5.34
CA LEU A 36 6.54 5.63 -6.18
C LEU A 36 6.27 6.13 -7.59
N LYS A 37 5.77 7.36 -7.75
CA LYS A 37 5.46 7.90 -9.08
C LYS A 37 6.73 7.96 -9.93
N LYS A 38 7.83 8.45 -9.35
CA LYS A 38 9.13 8.49 -10.04
C LYS A 38 9.59 7.09 -10.46
N ARG A 39 9.38 6.08 -9.60
CA ARG A 39 9.72 4.68 -9.89
C ARG A 39 8.87 4.13 -11.04
N PHE A 40 7.55 4.32 -11.02
CA PHE A 40 6.69 3.87 -12.12
C PHE A 40 6.95 4.61 -13.44
N ASP A 41 7.22 5.91 -13.40
CA ASP A 41 7.58 6.66 -14.60
C ASP A 41 8.92 6.16 -15.18
N THR A 42 9.88 5.82 -14.33
CA THR A 42 11.16 5.22 -14.74
C THR A 42 10.96 3.83 -15.33
N PHE A 43 10.09 3.02 -14.71
CA PHE A 43 9.75 1.70 -15.19
C PHE A 43 9.11 1.72 -16.58
N GLY A 44 8.15 2.62 -16.79
CA GLY A 44 7.57 2.86 -18.11
C GLY A 44 8.63 3.27 -19.14
N LYS A 45 9.55 4.18 -18.78
CA LYS A 45 10.62 4.62 -19.70
C LYS A 45 11.57 3.48 -20.08
N LYS A 46 11.94 2.62 -19.11
CA LYS A 46 12.74 1.42 -19.39
C LYS A 46 12.01 0.49 -20.37
N ALA A 47 10.69 0.32 -20.21
CA ALA A 47 9.87 -0.46 -21.15
C ALA A 47 9.85 0.15 -22.57
N GLU A 48 9.75 1.48 -22.67
CA GLU A 48 9.85 2.22 -23.94
C GLU A 48 11.17 1.95 -24.65
N GLU A 49 12.28 2.08 -23.91
CA GLU A 49 13.65 1.89 -24.42
C GLU A 49 13.85 0.45 -24.92
N ILE A 50 13.48 -0.54 -24.11
CA ILE A 50 13.59 -1.96 -24.46
C ILE A 50 12.79 -2.30 -25.73
N TYR A 51 11.57 -1.77 -25.87
CA TYR A 51 10.77 -1.98 -27.07
C TYR A 51 11.43 -1.37 -28.31
N ARG A 52 11.98 -0.15 -28.21
CA ARG A 52 12.71 0.50 -29.32
C ARG A 52 13.93 -0.30 -29.75
N GLU A 53 14.69 -0.82 -28.79
CA GLU A 53 15.81 -1.71 -29.05
C GLU A 53 15.38 -3.00 -29.76
N ALA A 54 14.27 -3.61 -29.32
CA ALA A 54 13.74 -4.82 -29.95
C ALA A 54 13.37 -4.58 -31.42
N MET A 55 12.71 -3.46 -31.71
CA MET A 55 12.32 -3.09 -33.06
C MET A 55 13.51 -2.74 -33.95
N THR A 56 14.53 -2.06 -33.41
CA THR A 56 15.73 -1.72 -34.20
C THR A 56 16.61 -2.95 -34.48
N ALA A 57 16.78 -3.86 -33.51
CA ALA A 57 17.50 -5.12 -33.71
C ALA A 57 16.81 -6.02 -34.76
N GLY A 58 15.47 -6.07 -34.75
CA GLY A 58 14.65 -6.80 -35.73
C GLY A 58 14.68 -6.22 -37.15
N THR A 59 15.02 -4.94 -37.33
CA THR A 59 15.09 -4.29 -38.67
C THR A 59 16.39 -4.52 -39.45
N SER A 60 17.33 -5.31 -38.92
CA SER A 60 18.61 -5.61 -39.59
C SER A 60 18.48 -6.55 -40.80
N GLY A 61 17.29 -7.11 -41.06
CA GLY A 61 17.06 -8.05 -42.14
C GLY A 61 15.66 -7.93 -42.73
N LYS A 62 15.58 -7.33 -43.92
CA LYS A 62 14.43 -7.24 -44.85
C LYS A 62 13.45 -6.08 -44.67
N SER A 63 12.82 -5.80 -45.79
CA SER A 63 12.18 -4.56 -46.21
C SER A 63 11.05 -4.07 -45.30
N ARG A 64 10.91 -2.75 -45.27
CA ARG A 64 10.09 -1.91 -44.38
C ARG A 64 8.56 -2.01 -44.60
N LYS A 65 8.03 -3.14 -45.04
CA LYS A 65 6.59 -3.31 -45.33
C LYS A 65 5.91 -4.59 -44.84
N ASP A 66 6.65 -5.66 -44.50
CA ASP A 66 6.02 -6.97 -44.22
C ASP A 66 6.65 -7.75 -43.06
N ILE A 67 7.34 -7.07 -42.13
CA ILE A 67 7.72 -7.73 -40.88
C ILE A 67 6.58 -7.45 -39.91
N ASP A 68 5.71 -8.44 -39.71
CA ASP A 68 4.94 -8.60 -38.47
C ASP A 68 5.85 -9.42 -37.55
N PRO A 69 6.80 -8.79 -36.82
CA PRO A 69 7.48 -9.50 -35.76
C PRO A 69 6.40 -9.85 -34.75
N ASP A 70 5.98 -11.11 -34.73
CA ASP A 70 4.93 -11.65 -33.87
C ASP A 70 4.88 -10.86 -32.55
N ASP A 71 3.83 -10.06 -32.35
CA ASP A 71 3.67 -9.21 -31.16
C ASP A 71 3.87 -10.04 -29.87
N ASP A 72 3.60 -11.34 -29.94
CA ASP A 72 3.91 -12.32 -28.91
C ASP A 72 5.42 -12.45 -28.64
N LEU A 73 6.25 -12.55 -29.67
CA LEU A 73 7.70 -12.60 -29.56
C LEU A 73 8.29 -11.29 -29.03
N ILE A 74 7.85 -10.14 -29.54
CA ILE A 74 8.32 -8.84 -29.04
C ILE A 74 7.86 -8.61 -27.61
N GLY A 75 6.57 -8.86 -27.34
CA GLY A 75 6.01 -8.75 -26.01
C GLY A 75 6.79 -9.58 -25.00
N LYS A 76 7.07 -10.85 -25.32
CA LYS A 76 7.91 -11.73 -24.50
C LYS A 76 9.31 -11.18 -24.27
N LEU A 77 9.99 -10.70 -25.32
CA LEU A 77 11.33 -10.13 -25.20
C LEU A 77 11.35 -8.87 -24.32
N VAL A 78 10.36 -7.99 -24.48
CA VAL A 78 10.21 -6.79 -23.65
C VAL A 78 10.03 -7.19 -22.20
N ILE A 79 9.14 -8.13 -21.92
CA ILE A 79 8.86 -8.61 -20.56
C ILE A 79 10.10 -9.26 -19.94
N GLU A 80 10.79 -10.16 -20.66
CA GLU A 80 11.98 -10.86 -20.17
C GLU A 80 13.10 -9.89 -19.77
N LYS A 81 13.32 -8.83 -20.56
CA LYS A 81 14.33 -7.81 -20.26
C LYS A 81 13.91 -6.80 -19.20
N LEU A 82 12.60 -6.57 -19.05
CA LEU A 82 12.06 -5.56 -18.15
C LEU A 82 11.88 -6.09 -16.73
N ILE A 83 11.58 -7.38 -16.59
CA ILE A 83 11.28 -8.05 -15.32
C ILE A 83 12.52 -8.79 -14.82
N ASP A 84 13.54 -8.01 -14.44
CA ASP A 84 14.71 -8.49 -13.72
C ASP A 84 14.54 -8.25 -12.19
N GLU A 85 15.31 -8.96 -11.36
CA GLU A 85 15.27 -8.84 -9.89
C GLU A 85 15.55 -7.40 -9.42
N ASP A 86 16.46 -6.69 -10.09
CA ASP A 86 16.80 -5.31 -9.77
C ASP A 86 15.61 -4.36 -10.00
N THR A 87 14.82 -4.60 -11.04
CA THR A 87 13.62 -3.83 -11.36
C THR A 87 12.49 -4.14 -10.41
N LYS A 88 12.37 -5.41 -9.95
CA LYS A 88 11.45 -5.78 -8.88
C LYS A 88 11.81 -5.05 -7.60
N GLU A 89 13.04 -5.13 -7.11
CA GLU A 89 13.49 -4.40 -5.91
C GLU A 89 13.33 -2.88 -6.04
N LEU A 90 13.65 -2.30 -7.19
CA LEU A 90 13.51 -0.86 -7.45
C LEU A 90 12.06 -0.38 -7.34
N ILE A 91 11.10 -1.14 -7.87
CA ILE A 91 9.68 -0.80 -7.82
C ILE A 91 9.11 -1.08 -6.42
N VAL A 92 9.53 -2.19 -5.84
CA VAL A 92 8.96 -2.73 -4.61
C VAL A 92 9.48 -2.01 -3.38
N GLY A 93 10.72 -1.51 -3.35
CA GLY A 93 11.45 -1.00 -2.18
C GLY A 93 10.62 -0.25 -1.13
N TYR A 94 9.90 -1.00 -0.30
CA TYR A 94 8.95 -0.57 0.72
C TYR A 94 9.62 -0.50 2.08
N ARG A 95 10.75 -1.21 2.26
CA ARG A 95 11.45 -1.30 3.53
C ARG A 95 11.77 0.09 4.13
N PRO A 96 12.36 1.04 3.36
CA PRO A 96 12.64 2.36 3.91
C PRO A 96 11.38 3.14 4.28
N HIS A 97 10.28 2.90 3.56
CA HIS A 97 8.99 3.52 3.87
C HIS A 97 8.40 2.96 5.16
N TYR A 98 8.37 1.63 5.29
CA TYR A 98 7.86 0.95 6.48
C TYR A 98 8.64 1.33 7.74
N LEU A 99 9.97 1.40 7.67
CA LEU A 99 10.78 1.89 8.79
C LEU A 99 10.50 3.35 9.12
N ARG A 100 10.35 4.22 8.10
CA ARG A 100 9.99 5.63 8.31
C ARG A 100 8.65 5.77 9.04
N VAL A 101 7.65 4.99 8.63
CA VAL A 101 6.34 4.96 9.30
C VAL A 101 6.47 4.38 10.71
N ALA A 102 7.29 3.35 10.90
CA ALA A 102 7.49 2.73 12.20
C ALA A 102 8.08 3.68 13.23
N HIS A 103 9.19 4.34 12.89
CA HIS A 103 9.81 5.33 13.76
C HIS A 103 8.87 6.50 14.05
N GLN A 104 8.20 7.04 13.03
CA GLN A 104 7.22 8.12 13.24
C GLN A 104 6.08 7.68 14.17
N SER A 105 5.56 6.46 14.00
CA SER A 105 4.47 5.94 14.83
C SER A 105 4.91 5.84 16.29
N VAL A 106 6.13 5.35 16.53
CA VAL A 106 6.71 5.27 17.89
C VAL A 106 6.97 6.63 18.50
N ASP A 107 7.50 7.58 17.73
CA ASP A 107 7.69 8.96 18.18
C ASP A 107 6.36 9.58 18.60
N SER A 108 5.32 9.39 17.80
CA SER A 108 3.96 9.89 18.07
C SER A 108 3.32 9.20 19.28
N ILE A 109 3.51 7.89 19.44
CA ILE A 109 3.10 7.16 20.64
C ILE A 109 3.81 7.74 21.87
N ASN A 110 5.13 7.89 21.84
CA ASN A 110 5.91 8.41 22.95
C ASN A 110 5.55 9.86 23.30
N ALA A 111 5.32 10.71 22.31
CA ALA A 111 4.92 12.10 22.51
C ALA A 111 3.56 12.26 23.22
N VAL A 112 2.66 11.30 23.04
CA VAL A 112 1.31 11.34 23.65
C VAL A 112 1.24 10.55 24.96
N THR A 113 1.90 9.39 25.03
CA THR A 113 1.78 8.44 26.13
C THR A 113 2.92 8.52 27.15
N ASN A 114 4.07 9.09 26.76
CA ASN A 114 5.30 9.13 27.55
C ASN A 114 5.80 7.74 27.98
N LEU A 115 5.62 6.72 27.13
CA LEU A 115 6.02 5.34 27.42
C LEU A 115 7.52 5.07 27.22
N GLY A 116 8.22 5.88 26.42
CA GLY A 116 9.65 5.68 26.14
C GLY A 116 9.92 4.38 25.37
N ILE A 117 8.97 3.95 24.54
CA ILE A 117 9.09 2.74 23.72
C ILE A 117 10.17 2.95 22.66
N ASN A 118 10.97 1.93 22.42
CA ASN A 118 11.85 1.82 21.26
C ASN A 118 11.57 0.48 20.57
N LEU A 119 11.67 0.45 19.24
CA LEU A 119 11.58 -0.80 18.50
C LEU A 119 12.89 -1.57 18.63
N THR A 120 12.77 -2.88 18.78
CA THR A 120 13.89 -3.81 18.63
C THR A 120 14.06 -4.18 17.16
N ASP A 121 15.26 -4.63 16.77
CA ASP A 121 15.54 -5.14 15.42
C ASP A 121 14.54 -6.23 14.97
N THR A 122 14.10 -7.07 15.91
CA THR A 122 13.10 -8.11 15.64
C THR A 122 11.74 -7.51 15.29
N GLN A 123 11.30 -6.46 16.00
CA GLN A 123 10.05 -5.76 15.70
C GLN A 123 10.14 -5.01 14.36
N GLU A 124 11.25 -4.33 14.10
CA GLU A 124 11.48 -3.65 12.82
C GLU A 124 11.44 -4.64 11.66
N LEU A 125 12.09 -5.81 11.80
CA LEU A 125 12.06 -6.87 10.80
C LEU A 125 10.63 -7.38 10.56
N LYS A 126 9.83 -7.58 11.61
CA LYS A 126 8.43 -7.97 11.48
C LYS A 126 7.62 -6.93 10.71
N ILE A 127 7.73 -5.66 11.10
CA ILE A 127 7.05 -4.53 10.44
C ILE A 127 7.41 -4.50 8.96
N VAL A 128 8.70 -4.55 8.64
CA VAL A 128 9.18 -4.55 7.24
C VAL A 128 8.67 -5.79 6.49
N SER A 129 8.65 -6.97 7.12
CA SER A 129 8.18 -8.20 6.48
C SER A 129 6.69 -8.23 6.18
N ALA A 130 5.90 -7.36 6.83
CA ALA A 130 4.49 -7.17 6.57
C ALA A 130 4.24 -6.34 5.29
N GLY A 131 5.22 -5.55 4.84
CA GLY A 131 5.09 -4.68 3.68
C GLY A 131 4.94 -5.42 2.35
N GLY A 132 4.27 -4.77 1.39
CA GLY A 132 4.10 -5.27 0.02
C GLY A 132 3.04 -6.37 -0.15
N ARG A 133 2.38 -6.81 0.93
CA ARG A 133 1.37 -7.90 0.89
C ARG A 133 -0.04 -7.44 0.53
N ARG A 134 -0.36 -6.15 0.67
CA ARG A 134 -1.74 -5.68 0.93
C ARG A 134 -2.49 -5.03 -0.21
N MET A 135 -1.88 -4.97 -1.35
CA MET A 135 -2.59 -4.67 -2.57
C MET A 135 -2.09 -5.68 -3.60
N GLY A 136 -2.92 -6.00 -4.60
CA GLY A 136 -2.46 -6.62 -5.85
C GLY A 136 -1.49 -5.70 -6.61
N LEU A 137 -0.42 -5.28 -5.96
CA LEU A 137 0.50 -4.21 -6.32
C LEU A 137 1.76 -4.71 -7.01
N ILE A 138 2.04 -5.99 -6.83
CA ILE A 138 3.22 -6.61 -7.37
C ILE A 138 2.85 -7.97 -7.97
N ASP A 139 1.66 -8.08 -8.58
CA ASP A 139 1.66 -8.81 -9.85
C ASP A 139 2.23 -7.87 -10.92
N LEU A 140 3.46 -7.40 -10.70
CA LEU A 140 4.19 -6.61 -11.68
C LEU A 140 4.30 -7.43 -12.95
N ASP A 141 4.48 -8.75 -12.82
CA ASP A 141 4.65 -9.67 -13.92
C ASP A 141 3.40 -9.73 -14.79
N GLY A 142 2.23 -10.04 -14.22
CA GLY A 142 0.97 -10.07 -14.94
C GLY A 142 0.49 -8.70 -15.41
N GLN A 143 0.62 -7.64 -14.60
CA GLN A 143 0.22 -6.29 -15.00
C GLN A 143 1.10 -5.72 -16.10
N THR A 144 2.42 -5.92 -16.02
CA THR A 144 3.36 -5.47 -17.05
C THR A 144 3.13 -6.25 -18.32
N LYS A 145 2.97 -7.58 -18.23
CA LYS A 145 2.64 -8.42 -19.38
C LYS A 145 1.37 -7.93 -20.07
N LYS A 146 0.29 -7.75 -19.30
CA LYS A 146 -0.98 -7.24 -19.84
C LYS A 146 -0.81 -5.86 -20.47
N ALA A 147 -0.13 -4.94 -19.79
CA ALA A 147 0.10 -3.58 -20.26
C ALA A 147 0.87 -3.53 -21.59
N VAL A 148 1.92 -4.35 -21.74
CA VAL A 148 2.70 -4.47 -22.98
C VAL A 148 1.81 -5.01 -24.10
N PHE A 149 1.10 -6.11 -23.87
CA PHE A 149 0.25 -6.72 -24.88
C PHE A 149 -0.92 -5.83 -25.31
N ASP A 150 -1.59 -5.19 -24.35
CA ASP A 150 -2.66 -4.24 -24.68
C ASP A 150 -2.10 -3.04 -25.45
N ALA A 151 -0.87 -2.59 -25.17
CA ALA A 151 -0.25 -1.48 -25.90
C ALA A 151 0.06 -1.86 -27.36
N LEU A 152 0.57 -3.06 -27.59
CA LEU A 152 0.83 -3.58 -28.94
C LEU A 152 -0.48 -3.74 -29.73
N ALA A 153 -1.48 -4.38 -29.13
CA ALA A 153 -2.78 -4.62 -29.75
C ALA A 153 -3.50 -3.31 -30.15
N ASP A 154 -3.59 -2.36 -29.21
CA ASP A 154 -4.18 -1.04 -29.47
C ASP A 154 -3.41 -0.28 -30.55
N GLY A 155 -2.07 -0.34 -30.50
CA GLY A 155 -1.20 0.34 -31.45
C GLY A 155 -1.42 -0.18 -32.88
N ARG A 156 -1.55 -1.49 -33.03
CA ARG A 156 -1.87 -2.13 -34.31
C ARG A 156 -3.25 -1.74 -34.82
N GLU A 157 -4.27 -1.79 -33.97
CA GLU A 157 -5.64 -1.40 -34.33
C GLU A 157 -5.71 0.05 -34.81
N ALA A 158 -4.94 0.95 -34.16
CA ALA A 158 -4.86 2.36 -34.52
C ALA A 158 -3.91 2.66 -35.70
N GLY A 159 -3.18 1.68 -36.24
CA GLY A 159 -2.18 1.89 -37.29
C GLY A 159 -1.00 2.75 -36.85
N GLU A 160 -0.64 2.69 -35.57
CA GLU A 160 0.43 3.48 -34.96
C GLU A 160 1.82 3.02 -35.43
N GLY A 161 2.72 3.98 -35.69
CA GLY A 161 4.13 3.68 -35.92
C GLY A 161 4.88 3.33 -34.64
N VAL A 162 6.08 2.77 -34.78
CA VAL A 162 6.96 2.30 -33.67
C VAL A 162 7.07 3.31 -32.53
N ASP A 163 7.28 4.60 -32.84
CA ASP A 163 7.43 5.64 -31.82
C ASP A 163 6.17 5.87 -30.98
N ALA A 164 5.00 5.73 -31.58
CA ALA A 164 3.72 5.88 -30.89
C ALA A 164 3.43 4.67 -30.00
N VAL A 165 3.67 3.45 -30.52
CA VAL A 165 3.56 2.21 -29.74
C VAL A 165 4.51 2.22 -28.54
N ALA A 166 5.76 2.66 -28.72
CA ALA A 166 6.74 2.76 -27.65
C ALA A 166 6.26 3.68 -26.50
N ARG A 167 5.69 4.85 -26.84
CA ARG A 167 5.10 5.78 -25.85
C ARG A 167 3.88 5.18 -25.16
N ARG A 168 3.05 4.43 -25.90
CA ARG A 168 1.89 3.73 -25.33
C ARG A 168 2.32 2.66 -24.32
N ILE A 169 3.37 1.88 -24.64
CA ILE A 169 3.99 0.92 -23.71
C ILE A 169 4.47 1.65 -22.45
N ARG A 170 5.19 2.78 -22.60
CA ARG A 170 5.65 3.59 -21.47
C ARG A 170 4.52 3.92 -20.51
N ASP A 171 3.45 4.48 -21.07
CA ASP A 171 2.34 5.03 -20.28
C ASP A 171 1.55 3.90 -19.61
N LYS A 172 1.22 2.81 -20.34
CA LYS A 172 0.51 1.65 -19.79
C LYS A 172 1.31 0.87 -18.75
N VAL A 173 2.61 0.67 -18.95
CA VAL A 173 3.46 -0.06 -17.99
C VAL A 173 3.60 0.74 -16.70
N GLY A 174 3.83 2.06 -16.79
CA GLY A 174 3.90 2.93 -15.62
C GLY A 174 2.57 2.99 -14.86
N SER A 175 1.45 3.13 -15.58
CA SER A 175 0.12 3.24 -14.97
C SER A 175 -0.46 1.91 -14.49
N GLY A 176 -0.02 0.78 -15.05
CA GLY A 176 -0.63 -0.53 -14.80
C GLY A 176 -2.11 -0.51 -15.14
N ARG A 177 -2.94 -1.04 -14.23
CA ARG A 177 -4.42 -1.02 -14.37
C ARG A 177 -5.07 0.35 -14.17
N TYR A 178 -4.31 1.36 -13.74
CA TYR A 178 -4.84 2.68 -13.43
C TYR A 178 -4.71 3.62 -14.63
N GLN A 179 -5.44 4.75 -14.60
CA GLN A 179 -5.40 5.73 -15.68
C GLN A 179 -4.02 6.38 -15.88
N ASN A 180 -3.24 6.54 -14.81
CA ASN A 180 -1.88 7.07 -14.86
C ASN A 180 -1.06 6.63 -13.63
N SER A 181 0.26 6.79 -13.71
CA SER A 181 1.20 6.44 -12.64
C SER A 181 0.94 7.22 -11.34
N ARG A 182 0.43 8.45 -11.41
CA ARG A 182 0.10 9.27 -10.22
C ARG A 182 -1.00 8.63 -9.39
N ILE A 183 -2.14 8.28 -10.01
CA ILE A 183 -3.27 7.64 -9.32
C ILE A 183 -2.83 6.30 -8.70
N ARG A 184 -2.08 5.52 -9.48
CA ARG A 184 -1.45 4.28 -8.99
C ARG A 184 -0.65 4.57 -7.71
N SER A 185 0.32 5.48 -7.77
CA SER A 185 1.18 5.81 -6.62
C SER A 185 0.44 6.34 -5.40
N GLU A 186 -0.55 7.19 -5.57
CA GLU A 186 -1.32 7.78 -4.46
C GLU A 186 -2.12 6.71 -3.71
N LEU A 187 -2.80 5.82 -4.44
CA LEU A 187 -3.58 4.74 -3.83
C LEU A 187 -2.67 3.77 -3.06
N ILE A 188 -1.53 3.41 -3.65
CA ILE A 188 -0.54 2.54 -3.02
C ILE A 188 -0.01 3.17 -1.75
N ALA A 189 0.45 4.41 -1.84
CA ALA A 189 1.06 5.08 -0.72
C ALA A 189 0.06 5.19 0.43
N ARG A 190 -1.19 5.53 0.15
CA ARG A 190 -2.23 5.55 1.17
C ARG A 190 -2.42 4.20 1.86
N THR A 191 -2.63 3.13 1.09
CA THR A 191 -2.88 1.80 1.68
C THR A 191 -1.68 1.28 2.47
N GLU A 192 -0.48 1.36 1.89
CA GLU A 192 0.73 0.84 2.54
C GLU A 192 1.14 1.70 3.74
N THR A 193 1.02 3.03 3.69
CA THR A 193 1.31 3.90 4.85
C THR A 193 0.37 3.60 6.01
N LYS A 194 -0.95 3.49 5.73
CA LYS A 194 -1.93 3.22 6.78
C LYS A 194 -1.72 1.85 7.41
N TYR A 195 -1.47 0.85 6.58
CA TYR A 195 -1.18 -0.48 7.06
C TYR A 195 0.13 -0.54 7.87
N ALA A 196 1.20 0.08 7.37
CA ALA A 196 2.48 0.18 8.08
C ALA A 196 2.30 0.84 9.44
N GLN A 197 1.50 1.91 9.54
CA GLN A 197 1.23 2.61 10.80
C GLN A 197 0.50 1.70 11.79
N ASN A 198 -0.48 0.92 11.33
CA ASN A 198 -1.23 -0.02 12.16
C ASN A 198 -0.32 -1.10 12.74
N ILE A 199 0.46 -1.78 11.91
CA ILE A 199 1.39 -2.83 12.38
C ILE A 199 2.49 -2.25 13.28
N SER A 200 3.03 -1.08 12.93
CA SER A 200 4.03 -0.41 13.75
C SER A 200 3.52 -0.08 15.14
N SER A 201 2.28 0.41 15.23
CA SER A 201 1.65 0.74 16.49
C SER A 201 1.42 -0.51 17.34
N LEU A 202 0.89 -1.58 16.74
CA LEU A 202 0.68 -2.85 17.43
C LEU A 202 1.99 -3.47 17.94
N GLU A 203 3.04 -3.51 17.10
CA GLU A 203 4.35 -4.02 17.52
C GLU A 203 4.98 -3.16 18.63
N ALA A 204 4.84 -1.83 18.56
CA ALA A 204 5.29 -0.93 19.62
C ALA A 204 4.57 -1.22 20.94
N TYR A 205 3.25 -1.43 20.90
CA TYR A 205 2.44 -1.70 22.08
C TYR A 205 2.77 -3.05 22.73
N ARG A 206 3.09 -4.08 21.94
CA ARG A 206 3.55 -5.38 22.47
C ARG A 206 4.84 -5.28 23.28
N GLY A 207 5.68 -4.28 22.99
CA GLY A 207 6.90 -4.01 23.73
C GLY A 207 6.70 -3.33 25.08
N ALA A 208 5.47 -2.96 25.45
CA ALA A 208 5.18 -2.21 26.67
C ALA A 208 4.25 -2.99 27.63
N ASP A 209 4.79 -3.41 28.78
CA ASP A 209 4.07 -4.17 29.81
C ASP A 209 2.81 -3.49 30.36
N SER A 210 2.72 -2.16 30.21
CA SER A 210 1.60 -1.37 30.70
C SER A 210 0.35 -1.41 29.80
N ILE A 211 0.46 -1.96 28.59
CA ILE A 211 -0.64 -2.04 27.62
C ILE A 211 -1.25 -3.44 27.67
N GLY A 212 -2.53 -3.52 28.03
CA GLY A 212 -3.22 -4.81 28.19
C GLY A 212 -4.27 -5.11 27.12
N ALA A 213 -4.65 -4.12 26.30
CA ALA A 213 -5.60 -4.28 25.20
C ALA A 213 -5.47 -3.13 24.20
N ILE A 214 -6.21 -3.23 23.10
CA ILE A 214 -6.21 -2.26 22.02
C ILE A 214 -7.62 -1.73 21.81
N GLN A 215 -7.78 -0.41 21.72
CA GLN A 215 -9.00 0.22 21.25
C GLN A 215 -8.90 0.45 19.74
N VAL A 216 -9.90 0.01 19.01
CA VAL A 216 -10.01 0.24 17.57
C VAL A 216 -10.75 1.56 17.36
N LEU A 217 -10.18 2.46 16.58
CA LEU A 217 -10.87 3.67 16.12
C LEU A 217 -10.98 3.64 14.61
N ASP A 218 -12.20 3.60 14.10
CA ASP A 218 -12.50 3.60 12.67
C ASP A 218 -13.57 4.67 12.35
N SER A 219 -13.98 4.79 11.10
CA SER A 219 -14.93 5.83 10.65
C SER A 219 -14.49 7.25 11.05
N GLN A 220 -13.17 7.50 11.13
CA GLN A 220 -12.63 8.76 11.67
C GLN A 220 -12.94 9.97 10.78
N LEU A 221 -13.29 9.71 9.51
CA LEU A 221 -13.68 10.72 8.53
C LEU A 221 -15.20 10.78 8.31
N GLY A 222 -15.99 10.01 9.08
CA GLY A 222 -17.44 9.88 8.93
C GLY A 222 -17.87 8.42 8.75
N SER A 223 -19.18 8.18 8.89
CA SER A 223 -19.82 6.89 8.61
C SER A 223 -19.94 6.71 7.09
N PHE A 224 -19.28 5.67 6.57
CA PHE A 224 -19.31 5.31 5.14
C PHE A 224 -19.76 3.87 4.91
N ASP A 225 -19.62 3.00 5.91
CA ASP A 225 -20.15 1.64 5.91
C ASP A 225 -20.43 1.15 7.35
N GLU A 226 -21.42 0.26 7.48
CA GLU A 226 -21.90 -0.25 8.77
C GLU A 226 -20.85 -1.09 9.52
N TYR A 227 -19.90 -1.69 8.81
CA TYR A 227 -18.86 -2.50 9.41
C TYR A 227 -17.84 -1.64 10.15
N CYS A 228 -17.30 -0.61 9.50
CA CYS A 228 -16.41 0.38 10.10
C CYS A 228 -17.04 1.03 11.33
N ASP A 229 -18.33 1.36 11.28
CA ASP A 229 -19.05 1.89 12.43
C ASP A 229 -19.19 0.87 13.56
N SER A 230 -19.43 -0.41 13.23
CA SER A 230 -19.58 -1.47 14.23
C SER A 230 -18.29 -1.80 14.99
N VAL A 231 -17.12 -1.59 14.36
CA VAL A 231 -15.81 -1.81 14.98
C VAL A 231 -15.23 -0.54 15.61
N ASN A 232 -15.85 0.61 15.42
CA ASN A 232 -15.36 1.85 16.00
C ASN A 232 -15.58 1.87 17.53
N GLY A 233 -14.50 2.07 18.28
CA GLY A 233 -14.50 2.20 19.73
C GLY A 233 -14.37 0.89 20.51
N ILE A 234 -14.43 -0.27 19.85
CA ILE A 234 -14.34 -1.58 20.52
C ILE A 234 -12.95 -1.78 21.14
N ILE A 235 -12.89 -2.59 22.20
CA ILE A 235 -11.64 -2.99 22.86
C ILE A 235 -11.40 -4.47 22.61
N VAL A 236 -10.25 -4.77 22.01
CA VAL A 236 -9.88 -6.09 21.50
C VAL A 236 -8.53 -6.55 22.05
N THR A 237 -8.26 -7.85 21.92
CA THR A 237 -6.90 -8.38 22.17
C THR A 237 -5.93 -7.96 21.07
N PHE A 238 -4.65 -8.23 21.29
CA PHE A 238 -3.63 -8.02 20.27
C PHE A 238 -3.84 -8.92 19.04
N GLU A 239 -4.22 -10.19 19.24
CA GLU A 239 -4.48 -11.13 18.16
C GLU A 239 -5.70 -10.71 17.32
N GLU A 240 -6.74 -10.19 17.97
CA GLU A 240 -7.89 -9.60 17.30
C GLU A 240 -7.53 -8.32 16.54
N ALA A 241 -6.68 -7.46 17.14
CA ALA A 241 -6.19 -6.27 16.47
C ALA A 241 -5.34 -6.61 15.23
N ASP A 242 -4.53 -7.68 15.26
CA ASP A 242 -3.80 -8.14 14.07
C ASP A 242 -4.77 -8.55 12.95
N ARG A 243 -5.83 -9.31 13.27
CA ARG A 243 -6.85 -9.72 12.28
C ARG A 243 -7.59 -8.51 11.71
N LEU A 244 -8.03 -7.60 12.57
CA LEU A 244 -8.68 -6.36 12.14
C LEU A 244 -7.73 -5.47 11.35
N ALA A 245 -6.44 -5.48 11.68
CA ALA A 245 -5.47 -4.85 10.82
C ALA A 245 -5.54 -5.56 9.47
N GLU A 246 -5.38 -6.90 9.38
CA GLU A 246 -5.43 -7.75 8.16
C GLU A 246 -6.60 -7.49 7.23
N GLU A 247 -7.77 -7.29 7.79
CA GLU A 247 -9.01 -7.05 7.06
C GLU A 247 -9.21 -5.60 6.61
N GLU A 248 -8.30 -4.69 6.96
CA GLU A 248 -8.42 -3.28 6.56
C GLU A 248 -8.46 -3.14 5.03
N HIS A 249 -9.56 -2.57 4.53
CA HIS A 249 -9.77 -2.35 3.12
C HIS A 249 -8.96 -1.14 2.61
N PRO A 250 -8.73 -1.05 1.29
CA PRO A 250 -8.16 0.16 0.69
C PRO A 250 -8.96 1.40 1.10
N ASN A 251 -8.27 2.51 1.33
CA ASN A 251 -8.83 3.79 1.81
C ASN A 251 -9.42 3.82 3.23
N GLY A 252 -9.39 2.72 3.98
CA GLY A 252 -9.91 2.70 5.34
C GLY A 252 -9.13 3.61 6.30
N THR A 253 -9.74 3.91 7.45
CA THR A 253 -9.23 4.92 8.41
C THR A 253 -8.82 4.32 9.74
N ARG A 254 -8.88 3.00 9.87
CA ARG A 254 -8.72 2.29 11.14
C ARG A 254 -7.38 2.57 11.80
N SER A 255 -7.41 3.01 13.05
CA SER A 255 -6.24 3.18 13.91
C SER A 255 -6.38 2.35 15.16
N PHE A 256 -5.25 1.91 15.70
CA PHE A 256 -5.18 1.13 16.93
C PHE A 256 -4.58 1.98 18.04
N ILE A 257 -5.29 2.10 19.15
CA ILE A 257 -4.94 2.96 20.30
C ILE A 257 -4.67 2.08 21.51
N PRO A 258 -3.64 2.36 22.34
CA PRO A 258 -3.29 1.50 23.45
C PRO A 258 -4.25 1.70 24.62
N VAL A 259 -4.71 0.58 25.22
CA VAL A 259 -5.47 0.58 26.47
C VAL A 259 -4.57 0.14 27.60
N PHE A 260 -4.35 1.04 28.56
CA PHE A 260 -3.51 0.78 29.73
C PHE A 260 -4.16 -0.16 30.73
N GLY A 261 -3.39 -1.16 31.17
CA GLY A 261 -3.83 -2.21 32.09
C GLY A 261 -4.79 -3.22 31.46
N ARG A 262 -5.26 -4.17 32.26
CA ARG A 262 -6.24 -5.17 31.81
C ARG A 262 -7.65 -4.56 31.81
N PRO A 263 -8.37 -4.55 30.68
CA PRO A 263 -9.73 -4.02 30.65
C PRO A 263 -10.69 -4.90 31.47
N GLU A 264 -11.75 -4.30 32.02
CA GLU A 264 -12.78 -5.03 32.78
C GLU A 264 -13.66 -5.93 31.88
N SER A 265 -13.70 -5.66 30.57
CA SER A 265 -14.35 -6.46 29.54
C SER A 265 -13.64 -6.33 28.20
N ILE A 266 -13.49 -7.44 27.47
CA ILE A 266 -13.06 -7.49 26.06
C ILE A 266 -14.33 -7.80 25.26
N GLY A 267 -14.57 -7.13 24.12
CA GLY A 267 -15.84 -7.23 23.41
C GLY A 267 -15.67 -7.55 21.93
N VAL A 268 -16.16 -8.72 21.51
CA VAL A 268 -16.47 -9.08 20.10
C VAL A 268 -17.60 -10.12 20.00
N ASP A 269 -18.52 -10.19 20.96
CA ASP A 269 -19.69 -11.08 20.83
C ASP A 269 -20.61 -10.58 19.69
N GLY A 270 -20.46 -11.16 18.49
CA GLY A 270 -21.43 -11.05 17.40
C GLY A 270 -21.03 -10.29 16.13
N LEU A 271 -19.75 -9.99 15.87
CA LEU A 271 -19.36 -9.42 14.57
C LEU A 271 -19.42 -10.48 13.45
N PRO A 272 -19.99 -10.18 12.27
CA PRO A 272 -20.07 -11.12 11.16
C PRO A 272 -18.67 -11.44 10.61
N VAL A 273 -18.24 -12.69 10.78
CA VAL A 273 -16.89 -13.21 10.45
C VAL A 273 -16.69 -13.46 8.94
N ASN A 274 -17.29 -12.66 8.06
CA ASN A 274 -17.09 -12.89 6.61
C ASN A 274 -17.44 -11.66 5.77
N VAL A 275 -16.44 -10.82 5.52
CA VAL A 275 -16.46 -9.93 4.35
C VAL A 275 -15.58 -10.59 3.29
N PRO A 276 -16.14 -11.07 2.16
CA PRO A 276 -15.31 -11.56 1.06
C PRO A 276 -14.39 -10.42 0.59
N PRO A 277 -13.15 -10.74 0.14
CA PRO A 277 -12.21 -9.72 -0.29
C PRO A 277 -12.87 -8.82 -1.35
N ASN A 278 -12.96 -7.52 -1.03
CA ASN A 278 -13.58 -6.53 -1.89
C ASN A 278 -12.95 -6.59 -3.29
N ASN A 279 -13.74 -7.01 -4.27
CA ASN A 279 -13.34 -7.07 -5.67
C ASN A 279 -13.07 -5.63 -6.16
N PRO A 280 -11.84 -5.30 -6.61
CA PRO A 280 -11.50 -3.94 -7.06
C PRO A 280 -12.17 -3.51 -8.37
N GLU A 281 -13.15 -4.27 -8.90
CA GLU A 281 -13.87 -3.95 -10.13
C GLU A 281 -15.15 -3.11 -9.92
N ALA A 282 -15.51 -2.74 -8.70
CA ALA A 282 -16.67 -1.86 -8.46
C ALA A 282 -16.24 -0.40 -8.22
N GLY A 283 -16.14 0.38 -9.30
CA GLY A 283 -16.30 1.85 -9.21
C GLY A 283 -15.32 2.69 -10.03
N VAL A 284 -15.70 2.92 -11.30
CA VAL A 284 -15.26 3.94 -12.29
C VAL A 284 -13.91 3.74 -12.98
#